data_AF-A0A5B6U5Y1-F1
#
_entry.id   AF-A0A5B6U5Y1-F1
#
_cell.length_a   1.000
_cell.length_b   1.000
_cell.length_c   1.000
_cell.angle_alpha   90.00
_cell.angle_beta   90.00
_cell.angle_gamma   90.00
#
_symmetry.space_group_name_H-M   'P 1'
#
loop_
_entity.id
_entity.type
_entity.pdbx_description
1 polymer ?
#
loop_
_entity_poly.entity_id
_entity_poly.type
_entity_poly.pdbx_seq_one_letter_code
_entity_poly.pdbx_strand_id
1 'polypeptide(L)'
;MRRLLAVLCAVMLASPAGAATLYYGSRVGMELTIVKKSGIGSTHASILARHDRRKARVYCREYGHDFTEACVDAEMTVPLHFEITANCKTGEFTTFYGAKMLFQGRNTGTDVSTDYRITAVDENVVLDGSGASGYDYTLDQFKALCPNRVK
;
A
#
# COMPACT_ATOMS: atom_id res chain seq x y z
N MET A 1 -61.57 -17.39 5.88
CA MET A 1 -61.08 -16.48 4.83
C MET A 1 -59.65 -16.09 5.14
N ARG A 2 -58.74 -16.40 4.21
CA ARG A 2 -57.38 -15.87 3.94
C ARG A 2 -56.38 -15.69 5.10
N ARG A 3 -55.47 -16.67 5.23
CA ARG A 3 -54.12 -16.48 5.80
C ARG A 3 -53.22 -15.83 4.74
N LEU A 4 -52.74 -14.62 4.98
CA LEU A 4 -51.74 -13.95 4.14
C LEU A 4 -50.34 -14.28 4.69
N LEU A 5 -49.61 -15.14 3.99
CA LEU A 5 -48.18 -15.37 4.20
C LEU A 5 -47.41 -14.23 3.53
N ALA A 6 -46.83 -13.34 4.30
CA ALA A 6 -45.86 -12.37 3.80
C ALA A 6 -44.50 -13.07 3.70
N VAL A 7 -44.06 -13.35 2.47
CA VAL A 7 -42.70 -13.83 2.18
C VAL A 7 -41.76 -12.62 2.24
N LEU A 8 -40.96 -12.52 3.30
CA LEU A 8 -39.85 -11.57 3.39
C LEU A 8 -38.74 -12.04 2.44
N CYS A 9 -38.63 -11.42 1.28
CA CYS A 9 -37.50 -11.58 0.38
C CYS A 9 -36.33 -10.72 0.93
N ALA A 10 -35.41 -11.33 1.66
CA ALA A 10 -34.18 -10.67 2.10
C ALA A 10 -33.24 -10.50 0.89
N VAL A 11 -33.28 -9.33 0.25
CA VAL A 11 -32.27 -8.93 -0.73
C VAL A 11 -30.98 -8.66 0.06
N MET A 12 -30.04 -9.60 0.03
CA MET A 12 -28.68 -9.34 0.51
C MET A 12 -28.05 -8.30 -0.42
N LEU A 13 -27.97 -7.06 0.01
CA LEU A 13 -27.14 -6.03 -0.61
C LEU A 13 -25.69 -6.49 -0.49
N ALA A 14 -25.16 -7.12 -1.54
CA ALA A 14 -23.73 -7.33 -1.66
C ALA A 14 -23.07 -5.96 -1.76
N SER A 15 -22.43 -5.51 -0.68
CA SER A 15 -21.59 -4.31 -0.73
C SER A 15 -20.57 -4.49 -1.87
N PRO A 16 -20.41 -3.50 -2.75
CA PRO A 16 -19.35 -3.58 -3.75
C PRO A 16 -18.04 -3.75 -2.98
N ALA A 17 -17.34 -4.86 -3.21
CA ALA A 17 -16.01 -5.06 -2.66
C ALA A 17 -15.14 -3.91 -3.18
N GLY A 18 -14.86 -2.93 -2.33
CA GLY A 18 -13.96 -1.84 -2.66
C GLY A 18 -12.63 -2.43 -3.11
N ALA A 19 -12.11 -1.98 -4.24
CA ALA A 19 -10.81 -2.43 -4.71
C ALA A 19 -9.76 -2.11 -3.64
N ALA A 20 -9.02 -3.12 -3.20
CA ALA A 20 -7.98 -2.95 -2.19
C ALA A 20 -6.92 -1.96 -2.68
N THR A 21 -6.41 -1.12 -1.77
CA THR A 21 -5.44 -0.07 -2.09
C THR A 21 -4.18 -0.25 -1.25
N LEU A 22 -3.07 0.34 -1.72
CA LEU A 22 -1.83 0.47 -0.96
C LEU A 22 -1.28 1.87 -1.13
N TYR A 23 -0.78 2.44 -0.04
CA TYR A 23 -0.13 3.74 -0.05
C TYR A 23 1.24 3.64 -0.70
N TYR A 24 1.56 4.59 -1.58
CA TYR A 24 2.94 4.86 -2.01
C TYR A 24 3.54 6.05 -1.26
N GLY A 25 2.73 6.83 -0.53
CA GLY A 25 3.20 7.93 0.29
C GLY A 25 2.25 8.24 1.45
N SER A 26 2.64 9.23 2.28
CA SER A 26 1.96 9.53 3.55
C SER A 26 0.86 10.59 3.45
N ARG A 27 0.52 11.06 2.25
CA ARG A 27 -0.53 12.06 2.04
C ARG A 27 -1.79 11.43 1.51
N VAL A 28 -2.92 12.05 1.83
CA VAL A 28 -4.22 11.66 1.30
C VAL A 28 -4.17 11.66 -0.24
N GLY A 29 -4.75 10.63 -0.85
CA GLY A 29 -4.68 10.44 -2.30
C GLY A 29 -3.41 9.76 -2.82
N MET A 30 -2.35 9.62 -2.02
CA MET A 30 -1.13 8.87 -2.39
C MET A 30 -1.31 7.36 -2.26
N GLU A 31 -2.29 6.82 -2.97
CA GLU A 31 -2.63 5.40 -2.98
C GLU A 31 -2.76 4.84 -4.39
N LEU A 32 -2.26 3.63 -4.58
CA LEU A 32 -2.49 2.83 -5.78
C LEU A 32 -3.61 1.83 -5.55
N THR A 33 -4.27 1.45 -6.64
CA THR A 33 -5.31 0.41 -6.62
C THR A 33 -4.68 -0.92 -7.02
N ILE A 34 -4.80 -1.94 -6.18
CA ILE A 34 -4.26 -3.27 -6.47
C ILE A 34 -5.05 -3.88 -7.63
N VAL A 35 -4.34 -4.32 -8.67
CA VAL A 35 -4.94 -5.01 -9.83
C VAL A 35 -4.68 -6.51 -9.80
N LYS A 36 -3.55 -6.94 -9.22
CA LYS A 36 -3.20 -8.36 -9.13
C LYS A 36 -2.31 -8.62 -7.91
N LYS A 37 -2.51 -9.78 -7.29
CA LYS A 37 -1.62 -10.36 -6.28
C LYS A 37 -1.14 -11.72 -6.77
N SER A 38 0.11 -12.06 -6.51
CA SER A 38 0.70 -13.35 -6.86
C SER A 38 1.66 -13.79 -5.76
N GLY A 39 1.68 -15.09 -5.43
CA GLY A 39 2.69 -15.66 -4.54
C GLY A 39 2.80 -15.01 -3.15
N ILE A 40 1.75 -14.37 -2.63
CA ILE A 40 1.78 -13.65 -1.35
C ILE A 40 2.26 -14.58 -0.23
N GLY A 41 3.23 -14.13 0.57
CA GLY A 41 3.86 -14.90 1.63
C GLY A 41 4.93 -15.88 1.16
N SER A 42 5.30 -15.91 -0.13
CA SER A 42 6.32 -16.79 -0.70
C SER A 42 7.64 -16.06 -1.02
N THR A 43 8.61 -16.76 -1.60
CA THR A 43 9.87 -16.17 -2.09
C THR A 43 9.71 -15.38 -3.39
N HIS A 44 8.53 -15.39 -4.00
CA HIS A 44 8.21 -14.72 -5.26
C HIS A 44 6.88 -13.96 -5.16
N ALA A 45 6.66 -13.29 -4.02
CA ALA A 45 5.46 -12.50 -3.81
C ALA A 45 5.48 -11.27 -4.74
N SER A 46 4.37 -10.96 -5.39
CA SER A 46 4.21 -9.72 -6.13
C SER A 46 2.82 -9.11 -6.02
N ILE A 47 2.79 -7.79 -6.09
CA ILE A 47 1.56 -6.99 -6.17
C ILE A 47 1.73 -6.03 -7.35
N LEU A 48 0.87 -6.18 -8.34
CA LEU A 48 0.70 -5.19 -9.40
C LEU A 48 -0.42 -4.24 -8.99
N ALA A 49 -0.16 -2.95 -9.11
CA ALA A 49 -1.10 -1.89 -8.84
C ALA A 49 -1.24 -0.95 -10.05
N ARG A 50 -2.15 0.01 -9.96
CA ARG A 50 -2.28 1.09 -10.94
C ARG A 50 -2.59 2.40 -10.25
N HIS A 51 -2.21 3.49 -10.89
CA HIS A 51 -2.65 4.82 -10.49
C HIS A 51 -4.14 5.03 -10.80
N ASP A 52 -4.82 5.81 -9.98
CA ASP A 52 -6.21 6.24 -10.18
C ASP A 52 -6.27 7.77 -10.25
N ARG A 53 -6.79 8.30 -11.35
CA ARG A 53 -6.94 9.75 -11.58
C ARG A 53 -7.84 10.41 -10.54
N ARG A 54 -8.82 9.70 -10.00
CA ARG A 54 -9.66 10.20 -8.89
C ARG A 54 -8.82 10.41 -7.63
N LYS A 55 -7.88 9.52 -7.34
CA LYS A 55 -7.01 9.64 -6.15
C LYS A 55 -5.96 10.74 -6.33
N ALA A 56 -5.39 10.88 -7.52
CA ALA A 56 -4.56 12.02 -7.89
C ALA A 56 -5.30 13.36 -7.66
N ARG A 57 -6.58 13.43 -8.07
CA ARG A 57 -7.42 14.62 -7.81
C ARG A 57 -7.62 14.90 -6.31
N VAL A 58 -7.77 13.85 -5.49
CA VAL A 58 -7.85 14.02 -4.03
C VAL A 58 -6.54 14.56 -3.48
N TYR A 59 -5.39 14.00 -3.89
CA TYR A 59 -4.08 14.50 -3.49
C TYR A 59 -3.88 15.98 -3.84
N CYS A 60 -4.14 16.35 -5.10
CA CYS A 60 -3.98 17.71 -5.58
C CYS A 60 -4.81 18.71 -4.78
N ARG A 61 -6.07 18.39 -4.47
CA ARG A 61 -6.98 19.30 -3.77
C ARG A 61 -6.69 19.38 -2.27
N GLU A 62 -6.55 18.23 -1.62
CA GLU A 62 -6.52 18.16 -0.16
C GLU A 62 -5.11 18.40 0.40
N TYR A 63 -4.07 18.03 -0.36
CA TYR A 63 -2.68 18.22 0.06
C TYR A 63 -1.96 19.31 -0.75
N GLY A 64 -2.07 19.26 -2.08
CA GLY A 64 -1.42 20.23 -2.96
C GLY A 64 -2.09 21.62 -2.94
N HIS A 65 -3.33 21.71 -2.45
CA HIS A 65 -4.20 22.88 -2.56
C HIS A 65 -4.32 23.44 -3.99
N ASP A 66 -4.17 22.55 -4.98
CA ASP A 66 -4.26 22.83 -6.41
C ASP A 66 -5.48 22.12 -7.00
N PHE A 67 -6.41 22.92 -7.53
CA PHE A 67 -7.69 22.46 -8.06
C PHE A 67 -7.66 22.24 -9.58
N THR A 68 -6.50 22.45 -10.23
CA THR A 68 -6.32 22.33 -11.67
C THR A 68 -6.16 20.88 -12.14
N GLU A 69 -6.53 20.62 -13.39
CA GLU A 69 -6.22 19.32 -14.02
C GLU A 69 -4.72 19.15 -14.31
N ALA A 70 -3.96 20.24 -14.40
CA ALA A 70 -2.51 20.19 -14.58
C ALA A 70 -1.80 19.49 -13.41
N CYS A 71 -2.22 19.75 -12.16
CA CYS A 71 -1.73 19.00 -11.00
C CYS A 71 -2.09 17.51 -11.12
N VAL A 72 -3.33 17.20 -11.52
CA VAL A 72 -3.77 15.80 -11.68
C VAL A 72 -2.95 15.08 -12.74
N ASP A 73 -2.69 15.72 -13.87
CA ASP A 73 -1.85 15.19 -14.94
C ASP A 73 -0.41 14.98 -14.47
N ALA A 74 0.17 15.93 -13.74
CA ALA A 74 1.50 15.80 -13.17
C ALA A 74 1.59 14.64 -12.17
N GLU A 75 0.63 14.52 -11.25
CA GLU A 75 0.58 13.45 -10.26
C GLU A 75 0.47 12.06 -10.93
N MET A 76 -0.33 11.95 -12.00
CA MET A 76 -0.46 10.72 -12.78
C MET A 76 0.84 10.31 -13.51
N THR A 77 1.84 11.19 -13.57
CA THR A 77 3.15 10.93 -14.19
C THR A 77 4.30 10.78 -13.18
N VAL A 78 4.02 10.79 -11.88
CA VAL A 78 5.02 10.50 -10.84
C VAL A 78 5.71 9.17 -11.17
N PRO A 79 7.05 9.10 -11.08
CA PRO A 79 7.82 7.92 -11.52
C PRO A 79 7.67 6.76 -10.54
N LEU A 80 6.50 6.10 -10.57
CA LEU A 80 6.18 4.96 -9.74
C LEU A 80 6.45 3.64 -10.47
N HIS A 81 6.94 2.67 -9.72
CA HIS A 81 7.08 1.28 -10.13
C HIS A 81 5.82 0.52 -9.73
N PHE A 82 4.89 0.32 -10.66
CA PHE A 82 3.57 -0.24 -10.34
C PHE A 82 3.55 -1.72 -9.92
N GLU A 83 4.68 -2.43 -10.02
CA GLU A 83 4.84 -3.76 -9.47
C GLU A 83 5.85 -3.73 -8.32
N ILE A 84 5.40 -4.20 -7.15
CA ILE A 84 6.26 -4.47 -6.00
C ILE A 84 6.43 -5.97 -5.85
N THR A 85 7.61 -6.38 -5.40
CA THR A 85 7.97 -7.80 -5.24
C THR A 85 8.62 -8.03 -3.90
N ALA A 86 8.54 -9.25 -3.38
CA ALA A 86 9.28 -9.66 -2.19
C ALA A 86 9.72 -11.11 -2.24
N ASN A 87 10.86 -11.36 -1.59
CA ASN A 87 11.23 -12.67 -1.11
C ASN A 87 10.94 -12.75 0.40
N CYS A 88 9.79 -13.34 0.76
CA CYS A 88 9.37 -13.41 2.16
C CYS A 88 10.24 -14.31 3.05
N LYS A 89 11.19 -15.07 2.48
CA LYS A 89 12.21 -15.82 3.24
C LYS A 89 13.35 -14.91 3.65
N THR A 90 13.93 -14.16 2.71
CA THR A 90 15.07 -13.26 2.99
C THR A 90 14.62 -11.94 3.63
N GLY A 91 13.39 -11.50 3.34
CA GLY A 91 12.89 -10.19 3.75
C GLY A 91 13.21 -9.07 2.76
N GLU A 92 13.82 -9.38 1.62
CA GLU A 92 14.09 -8.41 0.56
C GLU A 92 12.81 -8.09 -0.21
N PHE A 93 12.59 -6.82 -0.54
CA PHE A 93 11.44 -6.37 -1.32
C PHE A 93 11.70 -5.05 -2.06
N THR A 94 10.84 -4.75 -3.03
CA THR A 94 10.81 -3.46 -3.73
C THR A 94 9.57 -2.67 -3.36
N THR A 95 9.67 -1.33 -3.36
CA THR A 95 8.54 -0.43 -3.11
C THR A 95 7.99 0.18 -4.39
N PHE A 96 6.85 0.88 -4.30
CA PHE A 96 6.29 1.62 -5.44
C PHE A 96 7.19 2.77 -5.94
N TYR A 97 8.22 3.17 -5.21
CA TYR A 97 9.27 4.09 -5.70
C TYR A 97 10.45 3.36 -6.35
N GLY A 98 10.39 2.03 -6.49
CA GLY A 98 11.48 1.21 -7.02
C GLY A 98 12.61 0.96 -6.03
N ALA A 99 12.53 1.50 -4.81
CA ALA A 99 13.56 1.36 -3.80
C ALA A 99 13.67 -0.09 -3.32
N LYS A 100 14.91 -0.58 -3.16
CA LYS A 100 15.20 -1.89 -2.58
C LYS A 100 15.26 -1.79 -1.07
N MET A 101 14.51 -2.66 -0.41
CA MET A 101 14.34 -2.66 1.03
C MET A 101 14.65 -4.04 1.61
N LEU A 102 15.12 -4.07 2.85
CA LEU A 102 15.35 -5.29 3.62
C LEU A 102 14.58 -5.22 4.94
N PHE A 103 13.56 -6.09 5.08
CA PHE A 103 12.86 -6.30 6.34
C PHE A 103 13.61 -7.30 7.22
N GLN A 104 14.00 -6.87 8.42
CA GLN A 104 14.86 -7.64 9.32
C GLN A 104 14.11 -8.24 10.52
N GLY A 105 12.80 -7.99 10.65
CA GLY A 105 11.98 -8.47 11.76
C GLY A 105 11.75 -7.41 12.83
N ARG A 106 11.28 -7.84 14.01
CA ARG A 106 11.03 -6.94 15.14
C ARG A 106 12.30 -6.19 15.52
N ASN A 107 12.18 -4.90 15.75
CA ASN A 107 13.28 -4.10 16.22
C ASN A 107 13.60 -4.46 17.68
N THR A 108 14.84 -4.87 17.94
CA THR A 108 15.36 -5.14 19.28
C THR A 108 16.45 -4.14 19.68
N GLY A 109 16.79 -3.21 18.79
CA GLY A 109 17.78 -2.16 19.00
C GLY A 109 17.17 -0.91 19.60
N THR A 110 18.03 0.07 19.86
CA THR A 110 17.66 1.40 20.38
C THR A 110 18.02 2.52 19.42
N ASP A 111 18.50 2.20 18.21
CA ASP A 111 18.92 3.16 17.19
C ASP A 111 17.75 3.86 16.51
N VAL A 112 16.60 3.19 16.44
CA VAL A 112 15.33 3.72 15.91
C VAL A 112 14.18 3.27 16.80
N SER A 113 13.08 4.03 16.82
CA SER A 113 11.90 3.77 17.66
C SER A 113 10.80 2.95 16.97
N THR A 114 11.10 2.36 15.81
CA THR A 114 10.16 1.59 15.01
C THR A 114 9.93 0.19 15.57
N ASP A 115 8.72 -0.36 15.39
CA ASP A 115 8.39 -1.74 15.82
C ASP A 115 9.18 -2.81 15.05
N TYR A 116 9.50 -2.52 13.79
CA TYR A 116 10.18 -3.41 12.86
C TYR A 116 11.36 -2.69 12.24
N ARG A 117 12.44 -3.43 12.01
CA ARG A 117 13.63 -2.89 11.37
C ARG A 117 13.53 -3.09 9.85
N ILE A 118 13.60 -1.98 9.12
CA ILE A 118 13.64 -1.95 7.65
C ILE A 118 14.84 -1.10 7.24
N THR A 119 15.66 -1.64 6.34
CA THR A 119 16.83 -0.94 5.77
C THR A 119 16.60 -0.65 4.29
N ALA A 120 16.79 0.60 3.86
CA ALA A 120 16.94 0.96 2.47
C ALA A 120 18.32 0.48 1.99
N VAL A 121 18.34 -0.49 1.08
CA VAL A 121 19.55 -1.25 0.73
C VAL A 121 20.57 -0.38 0.02
N ASP A 122 20.12 0.44 -0.93
CA ASP A 122 21.02 1.25 -1.76
C ASP A 122 21.67 2.40 -0.96
N GLU A 123 20.97 2.92 0.06
CA GLU A 123 21.45 3.99 0.93
C GLU A 123 22.15 3.47 2.19
N ASN A 124 21.96 2.18 2.52
CA ASN A 124 22.37 1.56 3.77
C ASN A 124 21.84 2.33 5.01
N VAL A 125 20.60 2.83 4.92
CA VAL A 125 19.94 3.62 5.96
C VAL A 125 18.78 2.81 6.55
N VAL A 126 18.70 2.80 7.89
CA VAL A 126 17.58 2.21 8.62
C VAL A 126 16.46 3.24 8.69
N LEU A 127 15.25 2.83 8.34
CA LEU A 127 14.09 3.72 8.42
C LEU A 127 13.76 4.01 9.90
N ASP A 128 13.78 5.29 10.25
CA ASP A 128 13.67 5.77 11.63
C ASP A 128 12.24 5.91 12.16
N GLY A 129 11.24 5.67 11.30
CA GLY A 129 9.82 5.81 11.65
C GLY A 129 9.27 7.22 11.43
N SER A 130 10.10 8.17 11.03
CA SER A 130 9.63 9.50 10.65
C SER A 130 8.80 9.42 9.37
N GLY A 131 7.86 10.35 9.20
CA GLY A 131 7.11 10.48 7.95
C GLY A 131 8.02 10.76 6.73
N ALA A 132 9.23 11.29 6.96
CA ALA A 132 10.24 11.52 5.94
C ALA A 132 10.93 10.21 5.49
N SER A 133 11.18 9.28 6.41
CA SER A 133 11.73 7.96 6.09
C SER A 133 10.79 7.08 5.26
N GLY A 134 9.49 7.39 5.26
CA GLY A 134 8.50 6.59 4.55
C GLY A 134 8.23 5.22 5.16
N TYR A 135 8.58 5.04 6.43
CA TYR A 135 8.48 3.77 7.15
C TYR A 135 7.09 3.14 7.07
N ASP A 136 6.02 3.90 7.35
CA ASP A 136 4.67 3.36 7.48
C ASP A 136 4.16 2.71 6.19
N TYR A 137 4.21 3.44 5.07
CA TYR A 137 3.76 2.90 3.78
C TYR A 137 4.70 1.81 3.27
N THR A 138 5.99 1.87 3.60
CA THR A 138 6.96 0.83 3.25
C THR A 138 6.67 -0.47 4.00
N LEU A 139 6.39 -0.38 5.30
CA LEU A 139 5.99 -1.51 6.11
C LEU A 139 4.65 -2.09 5.65
N ASP A 140 3.67 -1.26 5.29
CA ASP A 140 2.37 -1.73 4.81
C ASP A 140 2.46 -2.44 3.44
N GLN A 141 3.32 -1.95 2.54
CA GLN A 141 3.66 -2.66 1.30
C GLN A 141 4.29 -4.03 1.60
N PHE A 142 5.23 -4.10 2.54
CA PHE A 142 5.83 -5.37 2.95
C PHE A 142 4.80 -6.31 3.61
N LYS A 143 3.94 -5.82 4.51
CA LYS A 143 2.85 -6.60 5.11
C LYS A 143 1.94 -7.19 4.03
N ALA A 144 1.63 -6.42 2.99
CA ALA A 144 0.78 -6.88 1.91
C ALA A 144 1.43 -8.00 1.09
N LEU A 145 2.76 -7.95 0.90
CA LEU A 145 3.54 -8.98 0.22
C LEU A 145 3.80 -10.22 1.10
N CYS A 146 4.07 -10.01 2.39
CA CYS A 146 4.57 -11.01 3.34
C CYS A 146 3.79 -10.99 4.68
N PRO A 147 2.47 -11.25 4.68
CA PRO A 147 1.62 -11.04 5.86
C PRO A 147 2.01 -11.89 7.08
N ASN A 148 2.64 -13.04 6.88
CA ASN A 148 3.06 -13.93 7.98
C ASN A 148 4.32 -13.45 8.73
N ARG A 149 5.02 -12.44 8.21
CA ARG A 149 6.29 -11.92 8.75
C ARG A 149 6.11 -10.76 9.72
N VAL A 150 4.91 -10.18 9.78
CA VAL A 150 4.57 -9.02 10.62
C VAL A 150 3.37 -9.42 11.46
N LYS A 151 3.57 -9.55 12.78
CA LYS A 151 2.58 -10.04 13.75
C LYS A 151 2.48 -9.12 14.95
#